data_AF-A0A820HQU5-F1
#
_entry.id   AF-A0A820HQU5-F1
#
_cell.length_a   1.000
_cell.length_b   1.000
_cell.length_c   1.000
_cell.angle_alpha   90.00
_cell.angle_beta   90.00
_cell.angle_gamma   90.00
#
_symmetry.space_group_name_H-M   'P 1'
#
loop_
_entity.id
_entity.type
_entity.pdbx_description
1 polymer ?
#
loop_
_entity_poly.entity_id
_entity_poly.type
_entity_poly.pdbx_seq_one_letter_code
_entity_poly.pdbx_strand_id
1 'polypeptide(L)'
;IIYDELCTVFGGEAPPFRTVATWSKWFRKGREEIEDKGRLGRSISETTSENIEQVYNIINDDPYITVEEVQAQIGLGHGTIQ
;
A
#
# COMPACT_ATOMS: atom_id res chain seq x y z
N ILE A 1 -3.52 -32.56 10.67
CA ILE A 1 -3.71 -31.10 10.86
C ILE A 1 -2.37 -30.50 10.49
N ILE A 2 -2.25 -29.81 9.36
CA ILE A 2 -0.94 -29.38 8.82
C ILE A 2 -0.16 -28.48 9.80
N TYR A 3 -0.85 -27.82 10.73
CA TYR A 3 -0.20 -27.02 11.77
C TYR A 3 0.74 -27.83 12.67
N ASP A 4 0.33 -29.01 13.13
CA ASP A 4 1.16 -29.83 14.02
C ASP A 4 2.41 -30.35 13.29
N GLU A 5 2.28 -30.66 12.01
CA GLU A 5 3.39 -31.05 11.12
C GLU A 5 4.37 -29.88 10.93
N LEU A 6 3.86 -28.66 10.69
CA LEU A 6 4.68 -27.46 10.57
C LEU A 6 5.40 -27.13 11.89
N CYS A 7 4.74 -27.27 13.04
CA CYS A 7 5.38 -27.10 14.34
C CYS A 7 6.45 -28.16 14.60
N THR A 8 6.25 -29.39 14.12
CA THR A 8 7.25 -30.47 14.27
C THR A 8 8.51 -30.17 13.47
N VAL A 9 8.38 -29.62 12.26
CA VAL A 9 9.52 -29.34 11.36
C VAL A 9 10.20 -28.01 11.68
N PHE A 10 9.43 -26.94 11.94
CA PHE A 10 9.94 -25.57 12.07
C PHE A 10 10.00 -25.06 13.50
N GLY A 11 9.45 -25.80 14.48
CA GLY A 11 9.48 -25.42 15.89
C GLY A 11 8.95 -23.99 16.13
N GLY A 12 9.81 -23.12 16.67
CA GLY A 12 9.48 -21.73 16.98
C GLY A 12 9.37 -20.79 15.77
N GLU A 13 9.88 -21.21 14.60
CA GLU A 13 9.75 -20.46 13.34
C GLU A 13 8.48 -20.84 12.57
N ALA A 14 7.70 -21.79 13.07
CA ALA A 14 6.47 -22.22 12.45
C ALA A 14 5.49 -21.03 12.31
N PRO A 15 4.81 -20.90 11.16
CA PRO A 15 3.78 -19.90 10.99
C PRO A 15 2.68 -20.05 12.05
N PRO A 16 2.13 -18.94 12.59
CA PRO A 16 1.06 -19.01 13.58
C PRO A 16 -0.16 -19.80 13.09
N PHE A 17 -0.84 -20.49 14.01
CA PHE A 17 -2.02 -21.31 13.69
C PHE A 17 -3.06 -20.58 12.83
N ARG A 18 -3.31 -19.29 13.12
CA ARG A 18 -4.27 -18.46 12.37
C ARG A 18 -3.88 -18.30 10.89
N THR A 19 -2.60 -18.15 10.60
CA THR A 19 -2.06 -18.05 9.24
C THR A 19 -2.27 -19.38 8.49
N VAL A 20 -1.88 -20.49 9.12
CA VAL A 20 -2.03 -21.83 8.55
C VAL A 20 -3.50 -22.19 8.30
N ALA A 21 -4.39 -21.84 9.22
CA ALA A 21 -5.83 -22.03 9.06
C ALA A 21 -6.41 -21.21 7.88
N THR A 22 -5.91 -19.98 7.68
CA THR A 22 -6.32 -19.11 6.57
C THR A 22 -5.87 -19.68 5.23
N TRP A 23 -4.60 -20.09 5.11
CA TRP A 23 -4.09 -20.74 3.91
C TRP A 23 -4.84 -22.05 3.60
N SER A 24 -5.09 -22.87 4.63
CA SER A 24 -5.88 -24.10 4.48
C SER A 24 -7.29 -23.82 3.93
N LYS A 25 -7.92 -22.71 4.34
CA LYS A 25 -9.22 -22.29 3.81
C LYS A 25 -9.12 -21.81 2.36
N TRP A 26 -8.05 -21.11 1.98
CA TRP A 26 -7.84 -20.67 0.60
C TRP A 26 -7.60 -21.83 -0.36
N PHE A 27 -6.74 -22.79 0.02
CA PHE A 27 -6.52 -24.00 -0.78
C PHE A 27 -7.81 -24.82 -0.93
N ARG A 28 -8.60 -24.98 0.13
CA ARG A 28 -9.94 -25.62 0.05
C ARG A 28 -10.92 -24.89 -0.87
N LYS A 29 -10.72 -23.58 -1.10
CA LYS A 29 -11.51 -22.77 -2.03
C LYS A 29 -10.96 -22.79 -3.46
N GLY A 30 -9.94 -23.60 -3.76
CA GLY A 30 -9.33 -23.71 -5.07
C GLY A 30 -8.34 -22.60 -5.42
N ARG A 31 -7.87 -21.82 -4.43
CA ARG A 31 -6.74 -20.90 -4.66
C ARG A 31 -5.44 -21.70 -4.68
N GLU A 32 -4.73 -21.68 -5.80
CA GLU A 32 -3.43 -22.36 -5.97
C GLU A 32 -2.24 -21.39 -5.97
N GLU A 33 -2.51 -20.08 -6.06
CA GLU A 33 -1.48 -19.04 -5.97
C GLU A 33 -0.81 -19.03 -4.60
N ILE A 34 0.51 -19.21 -4.60
CA ILE A 34 1.37 -19.10 -3.41
C ILE A 34 1.83 -17.67 -3.16
N GLU A 35 1.85 -16.83 -4.20
CA GLU A 35 2.34 -15.46 -4.13
C GLU A 35 1.39 -14.56 -3.35
N ASP A 36 1.95 -13.57 -2.67
CA ASP A 36 1.20 -12.47 -2.10
C ASP A 36 0.56 -11.66 -3.24
N LYS A 37 -0.72 -11.32 -3.10
CA LYS A 37 -1.34 -10.36 -4.01
C LYS A 37 -0.59 -9.03 -3.90
N GLY A 38 -0.49 -8.33 -5.03
CA GLY A 38 0.06 -6.98 -5.07
C GLY A 38 -0.51 -6.15 -3.92
N ARG A 39 0.36 -5.72 -3.01
CA ARG A 39 -0.05 -4.86 -1.91
C ARG A 39 -0.33 -3.49 -2.52
N LEU A 40 -1.59 -3.09 -2.54
CA LEU A 40 -1.89 -1.68 -2.78
C LEU A 40 -1.21 -0.93 -1.64
N GLY A 41 -0.18 -0.14 -1.99
CA GLY A 41 0.39 0.82 -1.06
C GLY A 41 -0.68 1.81 -0.61
N ARG A 42 -0.30 2.82 0.18
CA ARG A 42 -1.20 3.95 0.41
C ARG A 42 -1.57 4.53 -0.96
N SER A 43 -2.82 4.38 -1.38
CA SER A 43 -3.38 5.14 -2.48
C SER A 43 -3.36 6.60 -2.03
N ILE A 44 -2.34 7.34 -2.44
CA ILE A 44 -2.33 8.77 -2.21
C ILE A 44 -3.35 9.31 -3.22
N SER A 45 -4.60 9.41 -2.77
CA SER A 45 -5.69 10.05 -3.53
C SER A 45 -5.33 11.49 -3.94
N GLU A 46 -4.27 12.04 -3.34
CA GLU A 46 -3.73 13.35 -3.60
C GLU A 46 -2.68 13.39 -4.73
N THR A 47 -2.10 12.24 -5.16
CA THR A 47 -1.13 12.14 -6.27
C THR A 47 -1.80 11.60 -7.54
N THR A 48 -2.98 12.12 -7.86
CA THR A 48 -3.60 11.86 -9.17
C THR A 48 -2.89 12.66 -10.26
N SER A 49 -3.01 12.22 -11.51
CA SER A 49 -2.43 12.94 -12.66
C SER A 49 -2.94 14.38 -12.74
N GLU A 50 -4.21 14.60 -12.40
CA GLU A 50 -4.82 15.93 -12.36
C GLU A 50 -4.18 16.84 -11.31
N ASN A 51 -3.93 16.32 -10.11
CA ASN A 51 -3.29 17.09 -9.04
C ASN A 51 -1.83 17.42 -9.36
N ILE A 52 -1.12 16.49 -10.02
CA ILE A 52 0.25 16.73 -10.50
C ILE A 52 0.27 17.85 -11.54
N GLU A 53 -0.65 17.82 -12.51
CA GLU A 53 -0.76 18.88 -13.51
C GLU A 53 -1.12 20.23 -12.88
N GLN A 54 -2.00 20.26 -11.89
CA GLN A 54 -2.35 21.50 -11.18
C GLN A 54 -1.15 22.11 -10.44
N VAL A 55 -0.39 21.31 -9.69
CA VAL A 55 0.85 21.76 -9.04
C VAL A 55 1.84 22.27 -10.07
N TYR A 56 2.01 21.53 -11.18
CA TYR A 56 2.93 21.91 -12.26
C TYR A 56 2.57 23.25 -12.88
N ASN A 57 1.29 23.49 -13.18
CA ASN A 57 0.83 24.75 -13.75
C ASN A 57 1.07 25.94 -12.81
N ILE A 58 0.79 25.78 -11.52
CA ILE A 58 1.01 26.83 -10.52
C ILE A 58 2.49 27.22 -10.41
N ILE A 59 3.40 26.23 -10.40
CA ILE A 59 4.85 26.49 -10.39
C ILE A 59 5.32 27.14 -11.69
N ASN A 60 4.73 26.78 -12.82
CA ASN A 60 5.11 27.33 -14.12
C ASN A 60 4.62 28.77 -14.30
N ASP A 61 3.49 29.12 -13.69
CA ASP A 61 2.94 30.49 -13.67
C ASP A 61 3.73 31.41 -12.71
N ASP A 62 4.15 30.91 -11.54
CA ASP A 62 5.04 31.60 -10.61
C ASP A 62 6.13 30.67 -10.05
N PRO A 63 7.35 30.74 -10.61
CA PRO A 63 8.48 29.92 -10.14
C PRO A 63 8.94 30.21 -8.70
N TYR A 64 8.50 31.31 -8.08
CA TYR A 64 8.86 31.69 -6.71
C TYR A 64 7.78 31.37 -5.68
N ILE A 65 6.70 30.67 -6.07
CA ILE A 65 5.63 30.28 -5.17
C ILE A 65 6.11 29.32 -4.07
N THR A 66 5.61 29.52 -2.86
CA THR A 66 5.92 28.66 -1.71
C THR A 66 5.02 27.44 -1.63
N VAL A 67 5.47 26.38 -0.95
CA VAL A 67 4.68 25.14 -0.76
C VAL A 67 3.39 25.44 0.00
N GLU A 68 3.42 26.37 0.95
CA GLU A 68 2.25 26.82 1.71
C GLU A 68 1.19 27.49 0.83
N GLU A 69 1.62 28.28 -0.15
CA GLU A 69 0.73 28.94 -1.11
C GLU A 69 0.11 27.94 -2.09
N VAL A 70 0.89 26.99 -2.59
CA VAL A 70 0.39 25.88 -3.42
C VAL A 70 -0.63 25.04 -2.63
N GLN A 71 -0.32 24.73 -1.37
CA GLN A 71 -1.23 24.02 -0.47
C GLN A 71 -2.54 24.80 -0.26
N ALA A 72 -2.48 26.12 -0.09
CA ALA A 72 -3.67 26.94 0.08
C ALA A 72 -4.56 26.96 -1.18
N GLN A 73 -3.97 26.82 -2.38
CA GLN A 73 -4.70 26.80 -3.65
C GLN A 73 -5.34 25.45 -3.98
N ILE A 74 -4.63 24.35 -3.74
CA ILE A 74 -5.05 23.00 -4.18
C ILE A 74 -5.66 22.19 -3.01
N GLY A 75 -5.38 22.57 -1.77
CA GLY A 75 -5.87 21.87 -0.58
C GLY A 75 -5.22 20.52 -0.32
N LEU A 76 -4.07 20.23 -0.94
CA LEU A 76 -3.30 19.01 -0.73
C LEU A 76 -2.39 19.14 0.49
N GLY A 77 -2.15 18.03 1.19
CA GLY A 77 -1.18 18.02 2.29
C GLY A 77 0.23 18.40 1.83
N HIS A 78 0.97 19.11 2.68
CA HIS A 78 2.38 19.45 2.46
C HIS A 78 3.25 18.25 2.02
N GLY A 79 3.00 17.06 2.59
CA GLY A 79 3.74 15.84 2.25
C GLY A 79 3.46 15.28 0.85
N THR A 80 2.47 15.81 0.15
CA THR A 80 2.13 15.43 -1.24
C THR A 80 2.73 16.42 -2.25
N ILE A 81 2.97 17.68 -1.85
CA ILE A 81 3.52 18.73 -2.71
C ILE A 81 5.06 18.70 -2.77
N GLN A 82 5.72 18.25 -1.71
CA GLN A 82 7.19 18.18 -1.58
C GLN A 82 7.82 16.99 -2.32
#